data_AF-A0A6J6YH43-F1
#
_entry.id   AF-A0A6J6YH43-F1
#
_cell.length_a   1.000
_cell.length_b   1.000
_cell.length_c   1.000
_cell.angle_alpha   90.00
_cell.angle_beta   90.00
_cell.angle_gamma   90.00
#
_symmetry.space_group_name_H-M   'P 1'
#
loop_
_entity.id
_entity.type
_entity.pdbx_description
1 polymer ?
#
loop_
_entity_poly.entity_id
_entity_poly.type
_entity_poly.pdbx_seq_one_letter_code
_entity_poly.pdbx_strand_id
1 'polypeptide(L)'
;MYWAGQSPPAPAIGLRSGATEEFSLLDASGGSTRLIGTVDGARVHSVAHVGAIYLHQGRQWQVESLDLKDHVAWMVDADELDEYTIAREETDITIIETDQSLACGFGTAHIGRVEVTNQVVAYQRRRVGSGESLGTVALDVPARLLDTRACWYTIDLEKLVRAGVDPSRITGAVHAAEHGLIGLLPLFTICDRWDVGGVSMAMHPQTGDPTIFVYDGYSGGAGIAELAYADVARHVSETLSLLESCPCDEGCPSCVQSPKCGNWNEYLDKGAAILLLRLLNS
;
A
#
# COMPACT_ATOMS: atom_id res chain seq x y z
N MET A 1 30.15 -27.24 -13.82
CA MET A 1 29.83 -26.16 -12.86
C MET A 1 29.45 -26.85 -11.57
N TYR A 2 30.19 -26.62 -10.47
CA TYR A 2 29.97 -27.31 -9.19
C TYR A 2 29.46 -26.32 -8.14
N TRP A 3 28.46 -26.71 -7.36
CA TRP A 3 27.96 -25.97 -6.21
C TRP A 3 28.87 -26.24 -5.00
N ALA A 4 29.39 -25.19 -4.37
CA ALA A 4 30.31 -25.26 -3.23
C ALA A 4 29.64 -24.94 -1.87
N GLY A 5 28.31 -24.83 -1.84
CA GLY A 5 27.56 -24.56 -0.60
C GLY A 5 27.37 -25.82 0.23
N GLN A 6 27.35 -25.66 1.56
CA GLN A 6 27.20 -26.77 2.52
C GLN A 6 25.78 -27.34 2.60
N SER A 7 24.79 -26.62 2.06
CA SER A 7 23.38 -27.02 2.03
C SER A 7 22.76 -26.80 0.65
N PRO A 8 21.70 -27.56 0.29
CA PRO A 8 20.90 -27.28 -0.90
C PRO A 8 20.25 -25.89 -0.74
N PRO A 9 20.32 -24.98 -1.73
CA PRO A 9 19.74 -23.64 -1.62
C PRO A 9 18.21 -23.64 -1.77
N ALA A 10 17.64 -24.64 -2.44
CA ALA A 10 16.21 -24.69 -2.80
C ALA A 10 15.23 -24.57 -1.60
N PRO A 11 15.46 -25.18 -0.42
CA PRO A 11 14.57 -25.02 0.73
C PRO A 11 14.64 -23.63 1.39
N ALA A 12 15.71 -22.87 1.15
CA ALA A 12 15.91 -21.53 1.70
C ALA A 12 15.37 -20.42 0.77
N ILE A 13 14.93 -20.79 -0.44
CA ILE A 13 14.45 -19.84 -1.46
C ILE A 13 12.99 -20.19 -1.76
N GLY A 14 12.07 -19.41 -1.18
CA GLY A 14 10.68 -19.44 -1.59
C GLY A 14 10.55 -18.92 -3.02
N LEU A 15 9.88 -19.68 -3.90
CA LEU A 15 9.57 -19.24 -5.28
C LEU A 15 8.65 -18.00 -5.32
N ARG A 16 7.98 -17.73 -4.19
CA ARG A 16 7.24 -16.51 -3.89
C ARG A 16 7.77 -16.00 -2.56
N SER A 17 8.85 -15.25 -2.56
CA SER A 17 9.54 -14.76 -1.35
C SER A 17 8.67 -13.90 -0.41
N GLY A 18 7.43 -13.56 -0.80
CA GLY A 18 6.49 -12.76 0.00
C GLY A 18 5.40 -13.54 0.76
N ALA A 19 5.23 -14.84 0.55
CA ALA A 19 4.20 -15.61 1.26
C ALA A 19 4.86 -16.67 2.17
N THR A 20 5.30 -16.26 3.35
CA THR A 20 5.77 -17.22 4.36
C THR A 20 4.61 -17.91 5.07
N GLU A 21 3.40 -17.36 5.02
CA GLU A 21 2.21 -17.90 5.68
C GLU A 21 0.99 -17.75 4.75
N GLU A 22 0.20 -18.82 4.58
CA GLU A 22 -1.05 -18.83 3.83
C GLU A 22 -2.17 -19.26 4.78
N PHE A 23 -3.31 -18.56 4.73
CA PHE A 23 -4.47 -18.80 5.57
C PHE A 23 -5.57 -19.50 4.79
N SER A 24 -6.16 -20.54 5.38
CA SER A 24 -7.31 -21.26 4.83
C SER A 24 -8.62 -20.60 5.27
N LEU A 25 -9.50 -20.31 4.33
CA LEU A 25 -10.87 -19.85 4.59
C LEU A 25 -11.80 -21.08 4.61
N LEU A 26 -12.33 -21.43 5.78
CA LEU A 26 -13.05 -22.68 6.00
C LEU A 26 -14.50 -22.45 6.45
N ASP A 27 -15.44 -23.22 5.92
CA ASP A 27 -16.82 -23.28 6.38
C ASP A 27 -17.09 -24.62 7.09
N ALA A 28 -17.76 -24.59 8.24
CA ALA A 28 -18.16 -25.77 9.02
C ALA A 28 -19.69 -25.91 9.19
N SER A 29 -20.48 -25.01 8.61
CA SER A 29 -21.95 -24.95 8.80
C SER A 29 -22.68 -26.21 8.31
N GLY A 30 -22.13 -26.92 7.32
CA GLY A 30 -22.72 -28.13 6.72
C GLY A 30 -22.40 -29.46 7.42
N GLY A 31 -21.81 -29.45 8.63
CA GLY A 31 -21.41 -30.67 9.35
C GLY A 31 -20.15 -31.37 8.80
N SER A 32 -19.54 -30.79 7.77
CA SER A 32 -18.21 -31.16 7.26
C SER A 32 -17.44 -29.89 6.92
N THR A 33 -16.15 -29.86 7.23
CA THR A 33 -15.28 -28.73 6.92
C THR A 33 -15.04 -28.62 5.42
N ARG A 34 -15.35 -27.46 4.85
CA ARG A 34 -15.16 -27.15 3.44
C ARG A 34 -14.17 -26.00 3.28
N LEU A 35 -13.18 -26.17 2.40
CA LEU A 35 -12.32 -25.08 1.96
C LEU A 35 -13.07 -24.19 0.96
N ILE A 36 -13.14 -22.89 1.27
CA ILE A 36 -13.66 -21.86 0.37
C ILE A 36 -12.53 -21.31 -0.50
N GLY A 37 -11.40 -20.97 0.11
CA GLY A 37 -10.25 -20.41 -0.59
C GLY A 37 -9.07 -20.19 0.35
N THR A 38 -8.03 -19.54 -0.16
CA THR A 38 -6.86 -19.15 0.63
C THR A 38 -6.57 -17.66 0.48
N VAL A 39 -5.95 -17.08 1.51
CA VAL A 39 -5.44 -15.70 1.48
C VAL A 39 -4.00 -15.69 1.96
N ASP A 40 -3.19 -14.81 1.37
CA ASP A 40 -1.82 -14.62 1.81
C ASP A 40 -1.77 -14.02 3.22
N GLY A 41 -0.76 -14.41 3.99
CA GLY A 41 -0.53 -13.92 5.32
C GLY A 41 -0.41 -12.40 5.35
N ALA A 42 0.25 -11.77 4.37
CA ALA A 42 0.40 -10.32 4.31
C ALA A 42 -0.94 -9.56 4.23
N ARG A 43 -2.01 -10.17 3.70
CA ARG A 43 -3.34 -9.54 3.53
C ARG A 43 -4.41 -10.12 4.44
N VAL A 44 -4.11 -11.11 5.28
CA VAL A 44 -5.14 -11.75 6.12
C VAL A 44 -5.90 -10.76 7.00
N HIS A 45 -5.23 -9.76 7.59
CA HIS A 45 -5.93 -8.78 8.43
C HIS A 45 -6.83 -7.83 7.64
N SER A 46 -6.58 -7.57 6.36
CA SER A 46 -7.41 -6.65 5.58
C SER A 46 -8.52 -7.35 4.80
N VAL A 47 -8.36 -8.65 4.53
CA VAL A 47 -9.32 -9.45 3.74
C VAL A 47 -10.12 -10.41 4.62
N ALA A 48 -9.54 -10.90 5.72
CA ALA A 48 -10.09 -11.95 6.55
C ALA A 48 -10.09 -11.61 8.06
N HIS A 49 -10.13 -10.32 8.42
CA HIS A 49 -10.41 -9.95 9.81
C HIS A 49 -11.82 -10.38 10.22
N VAL A 50 -12.05 -10.50 11.54
CA VAL A 50 -13.39 -10.79 12.07
C VAL A 50 -14.40 -9.75 11.56
N GLY A 51 -15.51 -10.22 11.01
CA GLY A 51 -16.56 -9.40 10.40
C GLY A 51 -16.35 -9.04 8.93
N ALA A 52 -15.20 -9.37 8.32
CA ALA A 52 -14.96 -9.14 6.90
C ALA A 52 -15.94 -9.95 6.03
N ILE A 53 -16.43 -9.36 4.95
CA ILE A 53 -17.22 -10.04 3.93
C ILE A 53 -16.31 -10.36 2.74
N TYR A 54 -16.08 -11.65 2.54
CA TYR A 54 -15.29 -12.21 1.46
C TYR A 54 -16.19 -12.73 0.34
N LEU A 55 -15.98 -12.23 -0.88
CA LEU A 55 -16.70 -12.68 -2.07
C LEU A 55 -15.91 -13.80 -2.76
N HIS A 56 -16.48 -15.00 -2.83
CA HIS A 56 -15.88 -16.14 -3.52
C HIS A 56 -16.83 -16.72 -4.56
N GLN A 57 -16.43 -16.66 -5.83
CA GLN A 57 -17.23 -17.20 -6.96
C GLN A 57 -18.69 -16.69 -6.98
N GLY A 58 -18.88 -15.42 -6.64
CA GLY A 58 -20.20 -14.78 -6.64
C GLY A 58 -21.03 -15.01 -5.38
N ARG A 59 -20.51 -15.74 -4.38
CA ARG A 59 -21.16 -15.97 -3.09
C ARG A 59 -20.45 -15.24 -1.97
N GLN A 60 -21.20 -14.60 -1.09
CA GLN A 60 -20.64 -13.88 0.05
C GLN A 60 -20.47 -14.77 1.28
N TRP A 61 -19.36 -14.56 1.98
CA TRP A 61 -19.01 -15.25 3.21
C TRP A 61 -18.53 -14.24 4.23
N GLN A 62 -19.04 -14.30 5.46
CA GLN A 62 -18.56 -13.44 6.53
C GLN A 62 -17.56 -14.21 7.40
N VAL A 63 -16.46 -13.56 7.78
CA VAL A 63 -15.49 -14.13 8.73
C VAL A 63 -16.07 -14.05 10.14
N GLU A 64 -16.27 -15.21 10.75
CA GLU A 64 -16.72 -15.34 12.14
C GLU A 64 -15.54 -15.29 13.11
N SER A 65 -14.43 -15.97 12.79
CA SER A 65 -13.21 -15.96 13.60
C SER A 65 -11.96 -16.12 12.75
N LEU A 66 -10.84 -15.58 13.23
CA LEU A 66 -9.52 -15.69 12.61
C LEU A 66 -8.52 -16.24 13.63
N ASP A 67 -8.02 -17.45 13.38
CA ASP A 67 -6.94 -18.07 14.15
C ASP A 67 -5.59 -17.84 13.45
N LEU A 68 -4.78 -16.94 14.03
CA LEU A 68 -3.46 -16.59 13.54
C LEU A 68 -2.41 -17.68 13.79
N LYS A 69 -2.66 -18.61 14.70
CA LYS A 69 -1.71 -19.68 15.02
C LYS A 69 -1.91 -20.88 14.11
N ASP A 70 -3.17 -21.24 13.86
CA ASP A 70 -3.51 -22.39 13.03
C ASP A 70 -3.68 -22.01 11.55
N HIS A 71 -3.56 -20.71 11.22
CA HIS A 71 -3.73 -20.14 9.88
C HIS A 71 -5.11 -20.45 9.27
N VAL A 72 -6.16 -20.28 10.06
CA VAL A 72 -7.55 -20.57 9.63
C VAL A 72 -8.45 -19.38 9.92
N ALA A 73 -9.22 -18.95 8.91
CA ALA A 73 -10.37 -18.09 9.10
C ALA A 73 -11.65 -18.93 8.93
N TRP A 74 -12.50 -18.93 9.96
CA TRP A 74 -13.79 -19.60 9.90
C TRP A 74 -14.83 -18.65 9.32
N MET A 75 -15.54 -19.16 8.32
CA MET A 75 -16.47 -18.44 7.49
C MET A 75 -17.89 -18.94 7.76
N VAL A 76 -18.85 -18.02 7.72
CA VAL A 76 -20.27 -18.32 7.68
C VAL A 76 -20.88 -17.78 6.39
N ASP A 77 -21.93 -18.44 5.90
CA ASP A 77 -22.66 -17.96 4.73
C ASP A 77 -23.25 -16.57 5.02
N ALA A 78 -23.08 -15.67 4.06
CA ALA A 78 -23.54 -14.29 4.16
C ALA A 78 -24.18 -13.80 2.86
N ASP A 79 -24.67 -14.72 2.02
CA ASP A 79 -25.14 -14.40 0.66
C ASP A 79 -26.43 -13.56 0.65
N GLU A 80 -27.14 -13.53 1.77
CA GLU A 80 -28.33 -12.70 1.98
C GLU A 80 -28.01 -11.25 2.38
N LEU A 81 -26.74 -10.91 2.67
CA LEU A 81 -26.35 -9.57 3.08
C LEU A 81 -26.23 -8.62 1.87
N ASP A 82 -26.93 -7.49 1.90
CA ASP A 82 -26.81 -6.44 0.87
C ASP A 82 -25.63 -5.48 1.16
N GLU A 83 -24.50 -6.02 1.62
CA GLU A 83 -23.33 -5.22 2.01
C GLU A 83 -21.98 -5.90 1.71
N TYR A 84 -20.92 -5.09 1.68
CA TYR A 84 -19.53 -5.52 1.59
C TYR A 84 -18.68 -4.70 2.57
N THR A 85 -17.49 -5.19 2.91
CA THR A 85 -16.59 -4.53 3.86
C THR A 85 -15.33 -4.00 3.19
N ILE A 86 -14.84 -2.87 3.68
CA ILE A 86 -13.52 -2.32 3.31
C ILE A 86 -12.73 -2.07 4.58
N ALA A 87 -11.56 -2.69 4.73
CA ALA A 87 -10.66 -2.44 5.85
C ALA A 87 -10.11 -1.00 5.82
N ARG A 88 -9.79 -0.47 6.99
CA ARG A 88 -9.02 0.75 7.19
C ARG A 88 -7.67 0.36 7.75
N GLU A 89 -6.62 0.82 7.07
CA GLU A 89 -5.25 0.53 7.43
C GLU A 89 -4.53 1.83 7.80
N GLU A 90 -3.77 1.78 8.89
CA GLU A 90 -2.81 2.80 9.27
C GLU A 90 -1.41 2.28 8.98
N THR A 91 -0.61 3.10 8.30
CA THR A 91 0.76 2.77 7.91
C THR A 91 1.70 3.81 8.49
N ASP A 92 2.60 3.35 9.34
CA ASP A 92 3.76 4.12 9.79
C ASP A 92 5.02 3.60 9.09
N ILE A 93 6.03 4.45 8.99
CA ILE A 93 7.31 4.09 8.40
C ILE A 93 8.45 4.74 9.17
N THR A 94 9.50 3.97 9.43
CA THR A 94 10.72 4.44 10.08
C THR A 94 11.91 4.22 9.17
N ILE A 95 12.69 5.27 8.93
CA ILE A 95 13.99 5.21 8.25
C ILE A 95 15.00 4.57 9.20
N ILE A 96 15.55 3.42 8.79
CA ILE A 96 16.58 2.69 9.54
C ILE A 96 17.98 3.10 9.05
N GLU A 97 18.16 3.18 7.74
CA GLU A 97 19.43 3.54 7.11
C GLU A 97 19.18 4.31 5.81
N THR A 98 20.03 5.30 5.51
CA THR A 98 20.05 6.01 4.23
C THR A 98 21.36 5.72 3.52
N ASP A 99 21.28 5.12 2.34
CA ASP A 99 22.45 4.67 1.59
C ASP A 99 22.95 5.77 0.65
N GLN A 100 22.02 6.37 -0.09
CA GLN A 100 22.32 7.40 -1.09
C GLN A 100 21.26 8.49 -1.08
N SER A 101 21.62 9.67 -1.60
CA SER A 101 20.74 10.83 -1.69
C SER A 101 21.06 11.63 -2.95
N LEU A 102 20.02 12.10 -3.62
CA LEU A 102 20.09 12.85 -4.87
C LEU A 102 19.15 14.05 -4.80
N ALA A 103 19.66 15.25 -5.03
CA ALA A 103 18.82 16.45 -5.11
C ALA A 103 17.86 16.35 -6.31
N CYS A 104 16.59 16.70 -6.11
CA CYS A 104 15.56 16.73 -7.17
C CYS A 104 14.66 17.96 -6.98
N GLY A 105 14.96 19.03 -7.71
CA GLY A 105 14.25 20.31 -7.63
C GLY A 105 14.13 20.83 -6.19
N PHE A 106 12.90 20.87 -5.69
CA PHE A 106 12.55 21.38 -4.36
C PHE A 106 12.73 20.34 -3.24
N GLY A 107 13.23 19.15 -3.55
CA GLY A 107 13.42 18.08 -2.59
C GLY A 107 14.72 17.32 -2.76
N THR A 108 14.82 16.23 -2.01
CA THR A 108 15.89 15.24 -2.11
C THR A 108 15.26 13.86 -2.18
N ALA A 109 15.66 13.07 -3.18
CA ALA A 109 15.34 11.66 -3.27
C ALA A 109 16.40 10.86 -2.53
N HIS A 110 15.99 9.80 -1.86
CA HIS A 110 16.86 8.95 -1.05
C HIS A 110 16.53 7.47 -1.32
N ILE A 111 17.48 6.59 -1.05
CA ILE A 111 17.30 5.14 -1.06
C ILE A 111 17.95 4.56 0.18
N GLY A 112 17.31 3.57 0.79
CA GLY A 112 17.74 3.04 2.08
C GLY A 112 16.85 1.94 2.61
N ARG A 113 17.16 1.51 3.83
CA ARG A 113 16.39 0.51 4.58
C ARG A 113 15.36 1.20 5.46
N VAL A 114 14.15 0.67 5.47
CA VAL A 114 13.02 1.15 6.26
C VAL A 114 12.35 0.00 6.99
N GLU A 115 11.66 0.32 8.07
CA GLU A 115 10.68 -0.56 8.71
C GLU A 115 9.29 0.05 8.50
N VAL A 116 8.40 -0.70 7.87
CA VAL A 116 7.01 -0.31 7.63
C VAL A 116 6.12 -1.04 8.62
N THR A 117 5.31 -0.30 9.36
CA THR A 117 4.32 -0.84 10.29
C THR A 117 2.94 -0.65 9.71
N ASN A 118 2.22 -1.75 9.45
CA ASN A 118 0.84 -1.72 8.95
C ASN A 118 -0.12 -2.32 9.98
N GLN A 119 -1.19 -1.59 10.30
CA GLN A 119 -2.23 -2.06 11.21
C GLN A 119 -3.62 -1.83 10.63
N VAL A 120 -4.43 -2.88 10.62
CA VAL A 120 -5.87 -2.75 10.33
C VAL A 120 -6.58 -2.32 11.60
N VAL A 121 -7.07 -1.08 11.63
CA VAL A 121 -7.63 -0.46 12.84
C VAL A 121 -9.17 -0.43 12.84
N ALA A 122 -9.78 -0.59 11.68
CA ALA A 122 -11.24 -0.60 11.52
C ALA A 122 -11.63 -1.23 10.18
N TYR A 123 -12.93 -1.41 9.98
CA TYR A 123 -13.51 -1.62 8.65
C TYR A 123 -14.81 -0.84 8.50
N GLN A 124 -15.14 -0.46 7.28
CA GLN A 124 -16.41 0.15 6.91
C GLN A 124 -17.31 -0.88 6.24
N ARG A 125 -18.57 -0.94 6.68
CA ARG A 125 -19.64 -1.69 6.01
C ARG A 125 -20.27 -0.77 4.97
N ARG A 126 -20.43 -1.25 3.75
CA ARG A 126 -21.00 -0.50 2.64
C ARG A 126 -22.10 -1.27 1.94
N ARG A 127 -23.17 -0.59 1.57
CA ARG A 127 -24.26 -1.20 0.79
C ARG A 127 -23.77 -1.59 -0.60
N VAL A 128 -24.13 -2.79 -1.06
CA VAL A 128 -23.83 -3.22 -2.44
C VAL A 128 -24.54 -2.30 -3.43
N GLY A 129 -23.89 -1.99 -4.55
CA GLY A 129 -24.43 -1.13 -5.60
C GLY A 129 -24.32 0.37 -5.31
N SER A 130 -24.87 0.87 -4.18
CA SER A 130 -24.81 2.31 -3.87
C SER A 130 -23.49 2.75 -3.26
N GLY A 131 -22.77 1.85 -2.58
CA GLY A 131 -21.55 2.17 -1.84
C GLY A 131 -21.76 3.04 -0.60
N GLU A 132 -23.03 3.24 -0.19
CA GLU A 132 -23.40 3.99 1.02
C GLU A 132 -22.75 3.36 2.25
N SER A 133 -22.10 4.18 3.09
CA SER A 133 -21.54 3.73 4.36
C SER A 133 -22.64 3.40 5.36
N LEU A 134 -22.74 2.12 5.72
CA LEU A 134 -23.66 1.59 6.73
C LEU A 134 -23.11 1.68 8.16
N GLY A 135 -21.81 1.98 8.29
CA GLY A 135 -21.15 2.20 9.57
C GLY A 135 -19.69 1.74 9.54
N THR A 136 -18.96 2.14 10.58
CA THR A 136 -17.56 1.77 10.80
C THR A 136 -17.45 0.98 12.09
N VAL A 137 -16.68 -0.10 12.06
CA VAL A 137 -16.43 -0.96 13.21
C VAL A 137 -14.93 -0.95 13.48
N ALA A 138 -14.56 -0.57 14.70
CA ALA A 138 -13.16 -0.60 15.15
C ALA A 138 -12.68 -2.04 15.32
N LEU A 139 -11.40 -2.26 15.06
CA LEU A 139 -10.72 -3.53 15.16
C LEU A 139 -9.50 -3.38 16.07
N ASP A 140 -9.24 -4.42 16.86
CA ASP A 140 -8.02 -4.55 17.66
C ASP A 140 -7.20 -5.70 17.10
N VAL A 141 -6.55 -5.43 15.97
CA VAL A 141 -5.76 -6.40 15.21
C VAL A 141 -4.29 -6.02 15.35
N PRO A 142 -3.37 -6.98 15.57
CA PRO A 142 -1.96 -6.66 15.73
C PRO A 142 -1.38 -6.00 14.48
N ALA A 143 -0.50 -5.03 14.72
CA ALA A 143 0.30 -4.42 13.67
C ALA A 143 1.32 -5.42 13.12
N ARG A 144 1.70 -5.24 11.85
CA ARG A 144 2.69 -6.05 11.15
C ARG A 144 3.86 -5.20 10.70
N LEU A 145 5.05 -5.73 10.92
CA LEU A 145 6.31 -5.10 10.56
C LEU A 145 6.82 -5.67 9.24
N LEU A 146 7.28 -4.81 8.37
CA LEU A 146 7.97 -5.14 7.12
C LEU A 146 9.29 -4.38 7.09
N ASP A 147 10.37 -5.11 7.33
CA ASP A 147 11.73 -4.64 7.13
C ASP A 147 12.08 -4.75 5.64
N THR A 148 12.28 -3.62 4.96
CA THR A 148 12.39 -3.59 3.50
C THR A 148 13.21 -2.40 3.02
N ARG A 149 13.27 -2.24 1.70
CA ARG A 149 13.95 -1.14 1.02
C ARG A 149 12.94 -0.14 0.45
N ALA A 150 13.30 1.13 0.50
CA ALA A 150 12.46 2.21 0.01
C ALA A 150 13.25 3.30 -0.72
N CYS A 151 12.65 3.84 -1.77
CA CYS A 151 12.98 5.12 -2.34
C CYS A 151 12.02 6.17 -1.75
N TRP A 152 12.52 7.29 -1.25
CA TRP A 152 11.65 8.33 -0.73
C TRP A 152 12.08 9.74 -1.13
N TYR A 153 11.09 10.61 -1.21
CA TYR A 153 11.22 12.00 -1.61
C TYR A 153 10.93 12.88 -0.41
N THR A 154 11.96 13.52 0.14
CA THR A 154 11.81 14.56 1.17
C THR A 154 11.64 15.90 0.47
N ILE A 155 10.49 16.56 0.64
CA ILE A 155 10.17 17.82 -0.05
C ILE A 155 10.30 18.99 0.92
N ASP A 156 11.08 20.00 0.56
CA ASP A 156 11.32 21.17 1.41
C ASP A 156 10.03 21.99 1.61
N LEU A 157 9.49 21.95 2.83
CA LEU A 157 8.23 22.60 3.18
C LEU A 157 8.28 24.12 2.97
N GLU A 158 9.38 24.75 3.37
CA GLU A 158 9.52 26.20 3.24
C GLU A 158 9.49 26.62 1.78
N LYS A 159 10.17 25.88 0.90
CA LYS A 159 10.13 26.14 -0.54
C LYS A 159 8.74 25.92 -1.13
N LEU A 160 8.01 24.87 -0.73
CA LEU A 160 6.63 24.65 -1.16
C LEU A 160 5.72 25.83 -0.82
N VAL A 161 5.78 26.29 0.43
CA VAL A 161 4.96 27.42 0.91
C VAL A 161 5.34 28.71 0.16
N ARG A 162 6.63 28.96 -0.04
CA ARG A 162 7.11 30.12 -0.81
C ARG A 162 6.72 30.07 -2.29
N ALA A 163 6.56 28.87 -2.86
CA ALA A 163 6.05 28.66 -4.20
C ALA A 163 4.51 28.76 -4.29
N GLY A 164 3.81 29.03 -3.18
CA GLY A 164 2.37 29.25 -3.15
C GLY A 164 1.53 28.00 -2.92
N VAL A 165 2.13 26.88 -2.49
CA VAL A 165 1.38 25.71 -2.05
C VAL A 165 0.81 25.99 -0.66
N ASP A 166 -0.52 26.02 -0.54
CA ASP A 166 -1.20 26.19 0.74
C ASP A 166 -0.87 25.00 1.68
N PRO A 167 -0.37 25.26 2.91
CA PRO A 167 -0.08 24.21 3.88
C PRO A 167 -1.24 23.22 4.11
N SER A 168 -2.49 23.68 4.05
CA SER A 168 -3.68 22.83 4.24
C SER A 168 -3.87 21.80 3.13
N ARG A 169 -3.26 22.00 1.96
CA ARG A 169 -3.35 21.10 0.80
C ARG A 169 -2.22 20.09 0.74
N ILE A 170 -1.20 20.22 1.59
CA ILE A 170 0.00 19.37 1.53
C ILE A 170 -0.34 17.91 1.71
N THR A 171 -1.16 17.57 2.70
CA THR A 171 -1.60 16.17 2.94
C THR A 171 -2.19 15.56 1.67
N GLY A 172 -3.12 16.25 1.01
CA GLY A 172 -3.73 15.76 -0.22
C GLY A 172 -2.78 15.75 -1.42
N ALA A 173 -1.83 16.68 -1.46
CA ALA A 173 -0.81 16.75 -2.51
C ALA A 173 0.14 15.56 -2.45
N VAL A 174 0.71 15.27 -1.27
CA VAL A 174 1.64 14.15 -1.11
C VAL A 174 0.93 12.81 -1.28
N HIS A 175 -0.32 12.69 -0.84
CA HIS A 175 -1.13 11.47 -0.98
C HIS A 175 -1.49 11.17 -2.44
N ALA A 176 -1.95 12.17 -3.19
CA ALA A 176 -2.24 11.98 -4.61
C ALA A 176 -0.97 11.75 -5.44
N ALA A 177 0.15 12.40 -5.09
CA ALA A 177 1.45 12.17 -5.75
C ALA A 177 1.98 10.76 -5.47
N GLU A 178 1.90 10.27 -4.23
CA GLU A 178 2.26 8.91 -3.83
C GLU A 178 1.51 7.87 -4.65
N HIS A 179 0.19 8.00 -4.77
CA HIS A 179 -0.61 7.09 -5.59
C HIS A 179 -0.18 7.06 -7.06
N GLY A 180 0.16 8.22 -7.64
CA GLY A 180 0.70 8.30 -8.98
C GLY A 180 2.06 7.60 -9.10
N LEU A 181 2.97 7.89 -8.16
CA LEU A 181 4.32 7.32 -8.12
C LEU A 181 4.27 5.80 -8.03
N ILE A 182 3.52 5.21 -7.09
CA ILE A 182 3.41 3.76 -6.98
C ILE A 182 2.62 3.12 -8.13
N GLY A 183 1.67 3.86 -8.71
CA GLY A 183 0.86 3.39 -9.84
C GLY A 183 1.65 3.27 -11.14
N LEU A 184 2.68 4.10 -11.30
CA LEU A 184 3.48 4.17 -12.52
C LEU A 184 4.72 3.25 -12.51
N LEU A 185 5.16 2.78 -11.34
CA LEU A 185 6.34 1.92 -11.19
C LEU A 185 6.40 0.72 -12.13
N PRO A 186 5.30 -0.03 -12.38
CA PRO A 186 5.32 -1.15 -13.32
C PRO A 186 5.75 -0.79 -14.76
N LEU A 187 5.79 0.50 -15.13
CA LEU A 187 6.32 0.95 -16.43
C LEU A 187 7.85 1.10 -16.45
N PHE A 188 8.49 1.21 -15.29
CA PHE A 188 9.94 1.35 -15.14
C PHE A 188 10.58 0.05 -14.65
N THR A 189 9.83 -0.75 -13.91
CA THR A 189 10.29 -1.98 -13.25
C THR A 189 9.39 -3.14 -13.66
N ILE A 190 9.98 -4.32 -13.91
CA ILE A 190 9.20 -5.53 -14.17
C ILE A 190 8.64 -6.03 -12.84
N CYS A 191 7.57 -5.40 -12.38
CA CYS A 191 6.85 -5.74 -11.16
C CYS A 191 5.34 -5.65 -11.38
N ASP A 192 4.57 -6.30 -10.52
CA ASP A 192 3.14 -6.08 -10.38
C ASP A 192 2.88 -4.87 -9.48
N ARG A 193 1.68 -4.28 -9.57
CA ARG A 193 1.24 -3.25 -8.65
C ARG A 193 1.25 -3.73 -7.20
N TRP A 194 1.04 -5.02 -6.92
CA TRP A 194 1.05 -5.59 -5.57
C TRP A 194 2.46 -5.78 -4.99
N ASP A 195 3.52 -5.63 -5.79
CA ASP A 195 4.91 -5.79 -5.35
C ASP A 195 5.48 -4.55 -4.65
N VAL A 196 4.72 -3.45 -4.61
CA VAL A 196 5.16 -2.15 -4.11
C VAL A 196 4.12 -1.59 -3.15
N GLY A 197 4.56 -1.00 -2.04
CA GLY A 197 3.74 -0.16 -1.18
C GLY A 197 4.09 1.33 -1.33
N GLY A 198 3.17 2.17 -0.86
CA GLY A 198 3.36 3.61 -0.77
C GLY A 198 2.91 4.11 0.59
N VAL A 199 3.56 5.15 1.08
CA VAL A 199 3.07 5.94 2.22
C VAL A 199 3.50 7.38 2.03
N SER A 200 2.59 8.29 2.36
CA SER A 200 2.82 9.72 2.28
C SER A 200 2.50 10.37 3.61
N MET A 201 3.36 11.31 4.02
CA MET A 201 3.21 12.04 5.27
C MET A 201 3.43 13.52 5.01
N ALA A 202 2.46 14.35 5.41
CA ALA A 202 2.59 15.82 5.30
C ALA A 202 3.72 16.37 6.19
N MET A 203 4.13 15.61 7.19
CA MET A 203 5.22 15.92 8.10
C MET A 203 5.77 14.60 8.65
N HIS A 204 6.85 14.07 8.08
CA HIS A 204 7.44 12.83 8.56
C HIS A 204 8.36 13.12 9.77
N PRO A 205 8.23 12.39 10.90
CA PRO A 205 8.90 12.74 12.16
C PRO A 205 10.43 12.80 12.10
N GLN A 206 11.08 11.97 11.27
CA GLN A 206 12.54 11.94 11.19
C GLN A 206 13.10 12.94 10.18
N THR A 207 12.36 13.26 9.13
CA THR A 207 12.82 14.22 8.11
C THR A 207 12.45 15.66 8.45
N GLY A 208 11.38 15.87 9.23
CA GLY A 208 10.87 17.20 9.59
C GLY A 208 10.19 17.93 8.43
N ASP A 209 9.88 17.21 7.35
CA ASP A 209 9.35 17.73 6.10
C ASP A 209 8.30 16.75 5.52
N PRO A 210 7.45 17.21 4.58
CA PRO A 210 6.61 16.33 3.77
C PRO A 210 7.45 15.26 3.07
N THR A 211 7.06 13.99 3.19
CA THR A 211 7.81 12.88 2.62
C THR A 211 6.89 11.86 1.97
N ILE A 212 7.27 11.42 0.78
CA ILE A 212 6.61 10.33 0.04
C ILE A 212 7.56 9.15 -0.05
N PHE A 213 7.12 7.98 0.40
CA PHE A 213 7.87 6.74 0.33
C PHE A 213 7.25 5.79 -0.70
N VAL A 214 8.14 5.13 -1.43
CA VAL A 214 7.88 4.02 -2.34
C VAL A 214 8.73 2.86 -1.87
N TYR A 215 8.13 1.77 -1.43
CA TYR A 215 8.87 0.66 -0.81
C TYR A 215 8.50 -0.69 -1.39
N ASP A 216 9.43 -1.63 -1.30
CA ASP A 216 9.23 -2.98 -1.81
C ASP A 216 8.30 -3.76 -0.87
N GLY A 217 7.30 -4.44 -1.43
CA GLY A 217 6.31 -5.24 -0.70
C GLY A 217 6.86 -6.55 -0.11
N TYR A 218 8.18 -6.74 -0.12
CA TYR A 218 8.86 -7.98 0.25
C TYR A 218 9.91 -7.73 1.33
N SER A 219 10.00 -8.63 2.31
CA SER A 219 11.02 -8.54 3.36
C SER A 219 12.43 -8.53 2.76
N GLY A 220 13.27 -7.61 3.22
CA GLY A 220 14.63 -7.38 2.72
C GLY A 220 14.73 -6.62 1.38
N GLY A 221 13.61 -6.37 0.70
CA GLY A 221 13.57 -5.73 -0.61
C GLY A 221 13.68 -6.71 -1.79
N ALA A 222 13.12 -6.31 -2.92
CA ALA A 222 13.13 -7.01 -4.20
C ALA A 222 13.91 -6.24 -5.30
N GLY A 223 14.40 -5.03 -4.99
CA GLY A 223 15.15 -4.20 -5.94
C GLY A 223 14.29 -3.16 -6.67
N ILE A 224 13.00 -3.02 -6.33
CA ILE A 224 12.08 -2.12 -7.05
C ILE A 224 12.34 -0.68 -6.63
N ALA A 225 12.53 -0.44 -5.33
CA ALA A 225 12.93 0.84 -4.77
C ALA A 225 14.24 1.36 -5.37
N GLU A 226 15.23 0.50 -5.59
CA GLU A 226 16.49 0.86 -6.23
C GLU A 226 16.30 1.29 -7.67
N LEU A 227 15.44 0.62 -8.42
CA LEU A 227 15.13 0.99 -9.80
C LEU A 227 14.35 2.31 -9.87
N ALA A 228 13.42 2.53 -8.93
CA ALA A 228 12.74 3.82 -8.78
C ALA A 228 13.75 4.94 -8.50
N TYR A 229 14.71 4.69 -7.59
CA TYR A 229 15.76 5.63 -7.23
C TYR A 229 16.73 5.91 -8.40
N ALA A 230 17.09 4.87 -9.17
CA ALA A 230 18.04 4.98 -10.27
C ALA A 230 17.55 5.91 -11.40
N ASP A 231 16.24 6.10 -11.54
CA ASP A 231 15.64 6.98 -12.55
C ASP A 231 14.58 7.93 -11.95
N VAL A 232 14.91 8.56 -10.81
CA VAL A 232 14.07 9.53 -10.10
C VAL A 232 13.48 10.59 -11.02
N ALA A 233 14.30 11.17 -11.91
CA ALA A 233 13.86 12.24 -12.80
C ALA A 233 12.74 11.76 -13.74
N ARG A 234 12.89 10.56 -14.31
CA ARG A 234 11.85 9.99 -15.16
C ARG A 234 10.63 9.56 -14.36
N HIS A 235 10.82 8.94 -13.19
CA HIS A 235 9.72 8.50 -12.34
C HIS A 235 8.79 9.67 -11.96
N VAL A 236 9.37 10.80 -11.56
CA VAL A 236 8.62 12.03 -11.23
C VAL A 236 7.98 12.65 -12.48
N SER A 237 8.73 12.84 -13.57
CA SER A 237 8.23 13.52 -14.78
C SER A 237 7.12 12.76 -15.51
N GLU A 238 7.19 11.43 -15.56
CA GLU A 238 6.15 10.60 -16.15
C GLU A 238 4.91 10.53 -15.24
N THR A 239 5.09 10.55 -13.92
CA THR A 239 3.97 10.66 -12.96
C THR A 239 3.25 11.98 -13.12
N LEU A 240 4.01 13.08 -13.26
CA LEU A 240 3.45 14.39 -13.58
C LEU A 240 2.67 14.34 -14.90
N SER A 241 3.24 13.75 -15.95
CA SER A 241 2.60 13.62 -17.26
C SER A 241 1.29 12.82 -17.21
N LEU A 242 1.23 11.75 -16.41
CA LEU A 242 0.00 10.99 -16.16
C LEU A 242 -1.08 11.89 -15.53
N LEU A 243 -0.73 12.64 -14.49
CA LEU A 243 -1.70 13.49 -13.79
C LEU A 243 -2.19 14.63 -14.68
N GLU A 244 -1.31 15.28 -15.45
CA GLU A 244 -1.65 16.39 -16.34
C GLU A 244 -2.48 15.96 -17.56
N SER A 245 -2.22 14.77 -18.11
CA SER A 245 -2.93 14.26 -19.29
C SER A 245 -4.28 13.62 -18.97
N CYS A 246 -4.51 13.24 -17.71
CA CYS A 246 -5.76 12.64 -17.28
C CYS A 246 -6.92 13.69 -17.36
N PRO A 247 -8.03 13.40 -18.07
CA PRO A 247 -9.09 14.37 -18.33
C PRO A 247 -10.00 14.67 -17.13
N CYS A 248 -9.79 14.03 -15.98
CA CYS A 248 -10.59 14.30 -14.78
C CYS A 248 -10.16 15.59 -14.06
N ASP A 249 -11.08 16.25 -13.39
CA ASP A 249 -10.78 17.48 -12.64
C ASP A 249 -10.23 17.17 -11.24
N GLU A 250 -10.94 16.34 -10.47
CA GLU A 250 -10.66 16.13 -9.04
C GLU A 250 -9.77 14.91 -8.75
N GLY A 251 -9.61 14.00 -9.72
CA GLY A 251 -8.93 12.72 -9.53
C GLY A 251 -9.83 11.52 -9.83
N CYS A 252 -9.25 10.42 -10.31
CA CYS A 252 -9.99 9.21 -10.68
C CYS A 252 -9.13 7.94 -10.52
N PRO A 253 -9.71 6.73 -10.67
CA PRO A 253 -9.00 5.44 -10.68
C PRO A 253 -7.81 5.35 -11.63
N SER A 254 -7.79 6.16 -12.69
CA SER A 254 -6.74 6.14 -13.70
C SER A 254 -5.56 7.08 -13.40
N CYS A 255 -5.63 7.92 -12.36
CA CYS A 255 -4.55 8.86 -12.05
C CYS A 255 -4.11 8.87 -10.59
N VAL A 256 -5.01 9.21 -9.65
CA VAL A 256 -4.64 9.50 -8.25
C VAL A 256 -5.35 8.61 -7.25
N GLN A 257 -6.21 7.68 -7.67
CA GLN A 257 -6.81 6.71 -6.76
C GLN A 257 -6.06 5.38 -6.82
N SER A 258 -5.89 4.77 -5.65
CA SER A 258 -5.25 3.49 -5.46
C SER A 258 -6.21 2.48 -4.84
N PRO A 259 -6.34 1.25 -5.37
CA PRO A 259 -7.10 0.18 -4.74
C PRO A 259 -6.42 -0.35 -3.47
N LYS A 260 -5.18 0.08 -3.20
CA LYS A 260 -4.39 -0.27 -2.01
C LYS A 260 -4.47 0.81 -0.91
N CYS A 261 -5.20 1.89 -1.13
CA CYS A 261 -5.26 3.00 -0.19
C CYS A 261 -6.00 2.57 1.09
N GLY A 262 -5.26 2.45 2.20
CA GLY A 262 -5.81 2.18 3.53
C GLY A 262 -6.72 3.27 4.08
N ASN A 263 -6.62 4.49 3.51
CA ASN A 263 -7.42 5.67 3.84
C ASN A 263 -8.61 5.89 2.87
N TRP A 264 -9.07 4.84 2.20
CA TRP A 264 -10.26 4.85 1.33
C TRP A 264 -10.24 5.87 0.19
N ASN A 265 -9.06 6.31 -0.25
CA ASN A 265 -8.87 7.38 -1.23
C ASN A 265 -9.49 8.73 -0.81
N GLU A 266 -9.66 8.96 0.50
CA GLU A 266 -10.13 10.25 1.00
C GLU A 266 -9.01 11.31 0.98
N TYR A 267 -9.41 12.58 0.86
CA TYR A 267 -8.53 13.75 0.93
C TYR A 267 -7.43 13.84 -0.14
N LEU A 268 -7.66 13.28 -1.35
CA LEU A 268 -6.75 13.42 -2.48
C LEU A 268 -6.86 14.81 -3.12
N ASP A 269 -5.73 15.42 -3.50
CA ASP A 269 -5.70 16.69 -4.23
C ASP A 269 -4.83 16.58 -5.48
N LYS A 270 -5.47 16.29 -6.62
CA LYS A 270 -4.78 16.16 -7.93
C LYS A 270 -4.04 17.44 -8.31
N GLY A 271 -4.67 18.60 -8.13
CA GLY A 271 -4.09 19.88 -8.55
C GLY A 271 -2.84 20.25 -7.74
N ALA A 272 -2.89 20.03 -6.42
CA ALA A 272 -1.73 20.24 -5.56
C ALA A 272 -0.62 19.21 -5.82
N ALA A 273 -0.97 17.95 -6.12
CA ALA A 273 0.01 16.94 -6.52
C ALA A 273 0.74 17.30 -7.82
N ILE A 274 0.05 17.83 -8.83
CA ILE A 274 0.67 18.34 -10.07
C ILE A 274 1.68 19.44 -9.76
N LEU A 275 1.30 20.41 -8.92
CA LEU A 275 2.21 21.50 -8.50
C LEU A 275 3.44 20.95 -7.77
N LEU A 276 3.24 20.03 -6.82
CA LEU A 276 4.31 19.38 -6.07
C LEU A 276 5.28 18.62 -7.01
N LEU A 277 4.76 17.82 -7.93
CA LEU A 277 5.58 17.04 -8.87
C LEU A 277 6.35 17.93 -9.85
N ARG A 278 5.77 19.06 -10.29
CA ARG A 278 6.51 20.07 -11.10
C ARG A 278 7.70 20.65 -10.34
N LEU A 279 7.53 20.90 -9.04
CA LEU A 279 8.59 21.45 -8.19
C LEU A 279 9.69 20.42 -7.88
N LEU A 280 9.36 19.12 -7.85
CA LEU A 280 10.36 18.06 -7.76
C LEU A 280 11.12 17.81 -9.08
N ASN A 281 10.50 18.16 -10.22
CA ASN A 281 11.06 17.99 -11.55
C ASN A 281 11.82 19.23 -12.09
N SER A 282 11.97 20.28 -11.28
CA SER A 282 12.56 21.57 -11.69
C SER A 282 14.08 21.64 -11.63
#